data_AF-A0A950IH19-F1
#
_entry.id   AF-A0A950IH19-F1
#
_cell.length_a   1.000
_cell.length_b   1.000
_cell.length_c   1.000
_cell.angle_alpha   90.00
_cell.angle_beta   90.00
_cell.angle_gamma   90.00
#
_symmetry.space_group_name_H-M   'P 1'
#
loop_
_entity.id
_entity.type
_entity.pdbx_description
1 polymer ?
#
loop_
_entity_poly.entity_id
_entity_poly.type
_entity_poly.pdbx_seq_one_letter_code
_entity_poly.pdbx_strand_id
1 'polypeptide(L)'
;MIDEPVVLLPPEPEQPPVIVEQPAVIAPPEPRYVLARALDVDEVRGLERTFSAAIPHGLAALALLSSVAAVDSPLGAALGVREVARSINAALPRALVTARMGRPAPPVVTAEALAAIRANASADADAPDAAPAGGPMLVAQLDTGEFDALRAVLGRNLADPFLRGVQVLLAVAPRGLDGVSAGAAARVRDALAAYRVAAGAWLMRVTVRRAVDRRYDPLTTDDAALHAAGRDLVAALREAVAP
;
A
#
# COMPACT_ATOMS: atom_id res chain seq x y z
N MET A 1 -64.44 -61.55 46.56
CA MET A 1 -64.05 -60.31 45.85
C MET A 1 -62.56 -60.44 45.60
N ILE A 2 -62.17 -60.55 44.34
CA ILE A 2 -60.79 -60.76 43.91
C ILE A 2 -60.25 -59.37 43.54
N ASP A 3 -59.23 -58.89 44.24
CA ASP A 3 -58.43 -57.75 43.82
C ASP A 3 -57.34 -58.28 42.89
N GLU A 4 -57.41 -57.94 41.60
CA GLU A 4 -56.33 -58.14 40.64
C GLU A 4 -55.25 -57.06 40.82
N PRO A 5 -53.96 -57.39 40.76
CA PRO A 5 -52.90 -56.38 40.78
C PRO A 5 -52.77 -55.74 39.38
N VAL A 6 -52.84 -54.41 39.36
CA VAL A 6 -52.57 -53.58 38.17
C VAL A 6 -51.11 -53.74 37.75
N VAL A 7 -50.86 -54.25 36.55
CA VAL A 7 -49.54 -54.28 35.92
C VAL A 7 -49.26 -52.90 35.32
N LEU A 8 -48.31 -52.16 35.90
CA LEU A 8 -47.77 -50.93 35.31
C LEU A 8 -46.80 -51.31 34.17
N LEU A 9 -47.16 -50.97 32.94
CA LEU A 9 -46.25 -51.01 31.79
C LEU A 9 -45.21 -49.87 31.89
N PRO A 10 -43.93 -50.12 31.57
CA PRO A 10 -42.92 -49.07 31.55
C PRO A 10 -43.19 -48.06 30.41
N PRO A 11 -42.82 -46.78 30.57
CA PRO A 11 -43.03 -45.75 29.55
C PRO A 11 -42.17 -46.01 28.30
N GLU A 12 -42.73 -45.73 27.12
CA GLU A 12 -41.99 -45.79 25.85
C GLU A 12 -40.77 -44.87 25.86
N PRO A 13 -39.65 -45.28 25.23
CA PRO A 13 -38.46 -44.43 25.13
C PRO A 13 -38.72 -43.24 24.19
N GLU A 14 -38.41 -42.03 24.67
CA GLU A 14 -38.38 -40.82 23.85
C GLU A 14 -37.42 -41.00 22.66
N GLN A 15 -37.93 -40.80 21.43
CA GLN A 15 -37.09 -40.81 20.24
C GLN A 15 -36.18 -39.56 20.25
N PRO A 16 -34.87 -39.71 19.95
CA PRO A 16 -33.97 -38.58 19.88
C PRO A 16 -34.34 -37.66 18.70
N PRO A 17 -34.12 -36.34 18.82
CA PRO A 17 -34.47 -35.39 17.77
C PRO A 17 -33.64 -35.66 16.51
N VAL A 18 -34.32 -35.71 15.36
CA VAL A 18 -33.67 -35.79 14.05
C VAL A 18 -32.98 -34.47 13.77
N ILE A 19 -31.64 -34.47 13.79
CA ILE A 19 -30.83 -33.32 13.37
C ILE A 19 -30.89 -33.26 11.83
N VAL A 20 -31.65 -32.31 11.29
CA VAL A 20 -31.60 -31.97 9.88
C VAL A 20 -30.37 -31.10 9.66
N GLU A 21 -29.29 -31.66 9.11
CA GLU A 21 -28.13 -30.87 8.66
C GLU A 21 -28.59 -29.92 7.56
N GLN A 22 -28.67 -28.61 7.86
CA GLN A 22 -28.85 -27.61 6.83
C GLN A 22 -27.60 -27.60 5.95
N PRO A 23 -27.74 -27.65 4.61
CA PRO A 23 -26.59 -27.54 3.72
C PRO A 23 -25.88 -26.21 3.99
N ALA A 24 -24.58 -26.28 4.24
CA ALA A 24 -23.75 -25.10 4.45
C ALA A 24 -23.93 -24.15 3.26
N VAL A 25 -24.54 -22.99 3.51
CA VAL A 25 -24.61 -21.91 2.52
C VAL A 25 -23.18 -21.44 2.30
N ILE A 26 -22.59 -21.83 1.16
CA ILE A 26 -21.28 -21.35 0.75
C ILE A 26 -21.46 -19.87 0.41
N ALA A 27 -21.04 -18.99 1.32
CA ALA A 27 -21.00 -17.57 1.05
C ALA A 27 -20.13 -17.33 -0.20
N PRO A 28 -20.54 -16.44 -1.12
CA PRO A 28 -19.68 -16.07 -2.23
C PRO A 28 -18.35 -15.53 -1.69
N PRO A 29 -17.22 -15.80 -2.35
CA PRO A 29 -15.94 -15.26 -1.93
C PRO A 29 -16.03 -13.73 -1.86
N GLU A 30 -15.50 -13.16 -0.78
CA GLU A 30 -15.43 -11.72 -0.62
C GLU A 30 -14.65 -11.09 -1.79
N PRO A 31 -15.09 -9.95 -2.33
CA PRO A 31 -14.38 -9.28 -3.40
C PRO A 31 -12.99 -8.86 -2.92
N ARG A 32 -11.99 -9.14 -3.76
CA ARG A 32 -10.60 -8.70 -3.56
C ARG A 32 -10.26 -7.68 -4.62
N TYR A 33 -9.58 -6.63 -4.20
CA TYR A 33 -9.17 -5.53 -5.06
C TYR A 33 -7.66 -5.53 -5.20
N VAL A 34 -7.16 -5.42 -6.43
CA VAL A 34 -5.71 -5.49 -6.68
C VAL A 34 -5.17 -4.14 -7.17
N LEU A 35 -4.23 -3.60 -6.41
CA LEU A 35 -3.31 -2.58 -6.85
C LEU A 35 -2.05 -3.28 -7.34
N ALA A 36 -1.73 -3.12 -8.62
CA ALA A 36 -0.56 -3.75 -9.21
C ALA A 36 0.20 -2.77 -10.09
N ARG A 37 1.52 -3.00 -10.15
CA ARG A 37 2.46 -2.21 -10.93
C ARG A 37 3.52 -3.12 -11.52
N ALA A 38 3.77 -2.97 -12.82
CA ALA A 38 4.88 -3.67 -13.46
C ALA A 38 6.22 -3.12 -12.94
N LEU A 39 7.19 -3.99 -12.70
CA LEU A 39 8.53 -3.62 -12.26
C LEU A 39 9.55 -3.86 -13.36
N ASP A 40 10.27 -2.80 -13.75
CA ASP A 40 11.32 -2.85 -14.79
C ASP A 40 12.72 -2.75 -14.15
N VAL A 41 13.68 -3.50 -14.69
CA VAL A 41 15.10 -3.49 -14.31
C VAL A 41 15.70 -2.10 -14.41
N ASP A 42 15.41 -1.35 -15.48
CA ASP A 42 16.00 -0.01 -15.67
C ASP A 42 15.47 1.00 -14.65
N GLU A 43 14.27 0.78 -14.13
CA GLU A 43 13.73 1.59 -13.05
C GLU A 43 14.40 1.28 -11.71
N VAL A 44 14.59 -0.01 -11.38
CA VAL A 44 15.32 -0.39 -10.15
C VAL A 44 16.72 0.20 -10.16
N ARG A 45 17.40 0.22 -11.31
CA ARG A 45 18.68 0.93 -11.50
C ARG A 45 18.57 2.44 -11.34
N GLY A 46 17.43 3.04 -11.71
CA GLY A 46 17.15 4.46 -11.47
C GLY A 46 16.99 4.78 -9.98
N LEU A 47 16.31 3.91 -9.23
CA LEU A 47 16.16 4.02 -7.78
C LEU A 47 17.52 3.84 -7.07
N GLU A 48 18.33 2.86 -7.48
CA GLU A 48 19.69 2.65 -6.98
C GLU A 48 20.57 3.88 -7.18
N ARG A 49 20.50 4.53 -8.35
CA ARG A 49 21.18 5.80 -8.61
C ARG A 49 20.71 6.93 -7.69
N THR A 50 19.44 6.94 -7.32
CA THR A 50 18.87 7.94 -6.40
C THR A 50 19.40 7.74 -4.97
N PHE A 51 19.49 6.50 -4.49
CA PHE A 51 20.01 6.23 -3.13
C PHE A 51 21.54 6.26 -3.02
N SER A 52 22.26 6.08 -4.12
CA SER A 52 23.73 6.11 -4.16
C SER A 52 24.30 7.51 -4.39
N ALA A 53 23.53 8.42 -5.00
CA ALA A 53 23.89 9.82 -5.06
C ALA A 53 23.68 10.48 -3.68
N ALA A 54 24.51 11.45 -3.31
CA ALA A 54 24.39 12.25 -2.08
C ALA A 54 23.15 13.17 -2.10
N ILE A 55 21.97 12.56 -2.21
CA ILE A 55 20.65 13.17 -2.29
C ILE A 55 20.09 13.22 -0.86
N PRO A 56 19.47 14.34 -0.44
CA PRO A 56 18.80 14.40 0.85
C PRO A 56 17.81 13.24 1.03
N HIS A 57 17.86 12.58 2.20
CA HIS A 57 17.16 11.32 2.43
C HIS A 57 15.64 11.41 2.19
N GLY A 58 15.00 12.51 2.58
CA GLY A 58 13.56 12.71 2.36
C GLY A 58 13.17 12.78 0.89
N LEU A 59 13.98 13.42 0.04
CA LEU A 59 13.74 13.48 -1.41
C LEU A 59 13.92 12.11 -2.07
N ALA A 60 14.97 11.39 -1.71
CA ALA A 60 15.17 10.01 -2.18
C ALA A 60 14.01 9.09 -1.76
N ALA A 61 13.52 9.25 -0.52
CA ALA A 61 12.38 8.50 -0.02
C ALA A 61 11.08 8.83 -0.76
N LEU A 62 10.80 10.10 -1.04
CA LEU A 62 9.62 10.48 -1.84
C LEU A 62 9.64 9.89 -3.25
N ALA A 63 10.82 9.88 -3.88
CA ALA A 63 10.99 9.29 -5.20
C ALA A 63 10.67 7.80 -5.19
N LEU A 64 11.21 7.08 -4.19
CA LEU A 64 10.95 5.65 -4.00
C LEU A 64 9.48 5.38 -3.67
N LEU A 65 8.90 6.13 -2.74
CA LEU A 65 7.49 6.00 -2.39
C LEU A 65 6.59 6.26 -3.59
N SER A 66 6.90 7.27 -4.39
CA SER A 66 6.13 7.61 -5.58
C SER A 66 6.28 6.56 -6.67
N SER A 67 7.50 6.09 -6.93
CA SER A 67 7.77 5.00 -7.88
C SER A 67 7.01 3.73 -7.46
N VAL A 68 7.08 3.34 -6.19
CA VAL A 68 6.41 2.14 -5.67
C VAL A 68 4.88 2.31 -5.65
N ALA A 69 4.36 3.47 -5.27
CA ALA A 69 2.93 3.76 -5.23
C ALA A 69 2.27 4.00 -6.60
N ALA A 70 3.05 4.21 -7.67
CA ALA A 70 2.50 4.27 -9.01
C ALA A 70 1.86 2.92 -9.35
N VAL A 71 0.62 2.91 -9.82
CA VAL A 71 -0.16 1.69 -10.06
C VAL A 71 -0.71 1.70 -11.48
N ASP A 72 -0.59 0.56 -12.16
CA ASP A 72 -1.02 0.38 -13.56
C ASP A 72 -2.36 -0.36 -13.69
N SER A 73 -2.95 -0.79 -12.56
CA SER A 73 -4.26 -1.46 -12.56
C SER A 73 -5.43 -0.48 -12.80
N PRO A 74 -6.60 -0.97 -13.27
CA PRO A 74 -7.80 -0.15 -13.43
C PRO A 74 -8.19 0.59 -12.14
N LEU A 75 -8.06 -0.08 -10.99
CA LEU A 75 -8.31 0.53 -9.69
C LEU A 75 -7.35 1.71 -9.42
N GLY A 76 -6.07 1.54 -9.70
CA GLY A 76 -5.07 2.59 -9.55
C GLY A 76 -5.36 3.83 -10.40
N ALA A 77 -5.77 3.62 -11.66
CA ALA A 77 -6.19 4.69 -12.56
C ALA A 77 -7.48 5.37 -12.08
N ALA A 78 -8.46 4.60 -11.60
CA ALA A 78 -9.71 5.12 -11.10
C ALA A 78 -9.50 6.03 -9.87
N LEU A 79 -8.55 5.68 -8.99
CA LEU A 79 -8.18 6.49 -7.82
C LEU A 79 -7.39 7.77 -8.17
N GLY A 80 -6.87 7.92 -9.39
CA GLY A 80 -6.08 9.08 -9.82
C GLY A 80 -4.69 9.18 -9.16
N VAL A 81 -4.19 8.08 -8.58
CA VAL A 81 -2.94 8.04 -7.82
C VAL A 81 -1.72 8.03 -8.74
N ARG A 82 -1.86 7.44 -9.94
CA ARG A 82 -0.79 7.30 -10.93
C ARG A 82 -0.21 8.65 -11.35
N GLU A 83 -1.08 9.61 -11.63
CA GLU A 83 -0.72 10.96 -12.05
C GLU A 83 -0.01 11.72 -10.93
N VAL A 84 -0.47 11.56 -9.68
CA VAL A 84 0.17 12.17 -8.51
C VAL A 84 1.56 11.61 -8.25
N ALA A 85 1.69 10.28 -8.24
CA ALA A 85 2.97 9.61 -8.09
C ALA A 85 3.97 10.05 -9.18
N ARG A 86 3.51 10.11 -10.44
CA ARG A 86 4.34 10.57 -11.56
C ARG A 86 4.76 12.04 -11.39
N SER A 87 3.86 12.90 -10.94
CA SER A 87 4.14 14.33 -10.70
C SER A 87 5.23 14.53 -9.64
N ILE A 88 5.11 13.82 -8.50
CA ILE A 88 6.08 13.90 -7.41
C ILE A 88 7.45 13.38 -7.87
N ASN A 89 7.48 12.25 -8.58
CA ASN A 89 8.72 11.69 -9.11
C ASN A 89 9.39 12.63 -10.13
N ALA A 90 8.62 13.25 -11.02
CA ALA A 90 9.13 14.20 -12.03
C ALA A 90 9.61 15.54 -11.42
N ALA A 91 9.25 15.85 -10.19
CA ALA A 91 9.76 17.03 -9.49
C ALA A 91 11.12 16.78 -8.82
N LEU A 92 11.48 15.52 -8.57
CA LEU A 92 12.74 15.16 -7.94
C LEU A 92 13.96 15.73 -8.68
N PRO A 93 14.15 15.55 -10.01
CA PRO A 93 15.32 16.08 -10.69
C PRO A 93 15.46 17.61 -10.56
N ARG A 94 14.33 18.32 -10.53
CA ARG A 94 14.29 19.78 -10.33
C ARG A 94 14.66 20.15 -8.90
N ALA A 95 14.17 19.41 -7.91
CA ALA A 95 14.56 19.58 -6.51
C ALA A 95 16.07 19.29 -6.30
N LEU A 96 16.62 18.28 -6.98
CA LEU A 96 18.04 17.93 -6.93
C LEU A 96 18.95 19.05 -7.43
N VAL A 97 18.64 19.61 -8.60
CA VAL A 97 19.37 20.76 -9.14
C VAL A 97 19.29 21.95 -8.18
N THR A 98 18.10 22.18 -7.63
CA THR A 98 17.82 23.32 -6.75
C THR A 98 18.57 23.21 -5.42
N ALA A 99 18.61 22.01 -4.82
CA ALA A 99 19.37 21.72 -3.60
C ALA A 99 20.88 21.92 -3.79
N ARG A 100 21.44 21.46 -4.93
CA ARG A 100 22.86 21.66 -5.25
C ARG A 100 23.23 23.12 -5.49
N MET A 101 22.27 23.92 -5.97
CA MET A 101 22.48 25.34 -6.29
C MET A 101 22.15 26.28 -5.11
N GLY A 102 21.85 25.74 -3.92
CA GLY A 102 21.54 26.55 -2.72
C GLY A 102 20.25 27.37 -2.84
N ARG A 103 19.31 26.94 -3.68
CA ARG A 103 18.04 27.63 -3.95
C ARG A 103 16.89 26.96 -3.18
N PRO A 104 15.78 27.68 -2.93
CA PRO A 104 14.59 27.08 -2.33
C PRO A 104 13.95 26.06 -3.27
N ALA A 105 13.66 24.87 -2.76
CA ALA A 105 13.05 23.78 -3.53
C ALA A 105 11.73 24.23 -4.18
N PRO A 106 11.46 23.88 -5.45
CA PRO A 106 10.18 24.18 -6.06
C PRO A 106 9.07 23.39 -5.35
N PRO A 107 7.88 23.99 -5.13
CA PRO A 107 6.75 23.24 -4.61
C PRO A 107 6.39 22.12 -5.59
N VAL A 108 6.34 20.90 -5.07
CA VAL A 108 6.20 19.65 -5.85
C VAL A 108 4.75 19.21 -5.99
N VAL A 109 3.93 19.52 -4.99
CA VAL A 109 2.53 19.11 -4.91
C VAL A 109 1.66 20.33 -5.11
N THR A 110 1.00 20.42 -6.27
CA THR A 110 0.03 21.49 -6.54
C THR A 110 -1.35 21.10 -6.03
N ALA A 111 -2.22 22.08 -5.82
CA ALA A 111 -3.60 21.83 -5.45
C ALA A 111 -4.32 21.01 -6.53
N GLU A 112 -4.01 21.26 -7.80
CA GLU A 112 -4.55 20.54 -8.96
C GLU A 112 -4.10 19.07 -8.97
N ALA A 113 -2.83 18.81 -8.66
CA ALA A 113 -2.32 17.44 -8.57
C ALA A 113 -3.06 16.65 -7.47
N LEU A 114 -3.31 17.25 -6.31
CA LEU A 114 -4.07 16.60 -5.24
C LEU A 114 -5.56 16.46 -5.56
N ALA A 115 -6.15 17.45 -6.24
CA ALA A 115 -7.55 17.43 -6.64
C ALA A 115 -7.86 16.35 -7.68
N ALA A 116 -6.85 15.88 -8.41
CA ALA A 116 -6.98 14.76 -9.34
C ALA A 116 -7.20 13.40 -8.62
N ILE A 117 -6.84 13.28 -7.33
CA ILE A 117 -7.05 12.07 -6.54
C ILE A 117 -8.52 11.91 -6.20
N ARG A 118 -9.08 10.72 -6.46
CA ARG A 118 -10.50 10.44 -6.29
C ARG A 118 -10.74 9.55 -5.06
N ALA A 119 -11.45 10.07 -4.06
CA ALA A 119 -11.83 9.28 -2.87
C ALA A 119 -12.93 8.23 -3.16
N ASN A 120 -13.72 8.44 -4.23
CA ASN A 120 -14.86 7.59 -4.60
C ASN A 120 -14.73 7.04 -6.01
N ALA A 121 -13.55 6.56 -6.36
CA ALA A 121 -13.41 5.73 -7.55
C ALA A 121 -14.12 4.41 -7.28
N SER A 122 -15.22 4.12 -7.97
CA SER A 122 -15.71 2.75 -8.05
C SER A 122 -14.75 2.02 -8.98
N ALA A 123 -13.95 1.10 -8.45
CA ALA A 123 -13.48 0.02 -9.30
C ALA A 123 -14.73 -0.76 -9.72
N ASP A 124 -14.86 -1.08 -11.01
CA ASP A 124 -15.85 -2.06 -11.43
C ASP A 124 -15.57 -3.33 -10.63
N ALA A 125 -16.48 -3.69 -9.72
CA ALA A 125 -16.35 -4.84 -8.83
C ALA A 125 -16.26 -6.17 -9.60
N ASP A 126 -16.57 -6.13 -10.90
CA ASP A 126 -16.53 -7.24 -11.84
C ASP A 126 -15.25 -7.28 -12.70
N ALA A 127 -14.29 -6.36 -12.48
CA ALA A 127 -13.02 -6.41 -13.20
C ALA A 127 -12.22 -7.63 -12.72
N PRO A 128 -11.87 -8.59 -13.61
CA PRO A 128 -11.11 -9.77 -13.21
C PRO A 128 -9.79 -9.37 -12.54
N ASP A 129 -9.31 -10.24 -11.64
CA ASP A 129 -8.02 -10.24 -10.93
C ASP A 129 -6.80 -10.33 -11.88
N ALA A 130 -6.88 -9.66 -13.03
CA ALA A 130 -5.89 -9.74 -14.09
C ALA A 130 -4.74 -8.80 -13.78
N ALA A 131 -3.84 -9.25 -12.92
CA ALA A 131 -2.45 -8.83 -13.03
C ALA A 131 -1.97 -9.22 -14.45
N PRO A 132 -1.46 -8.29 -15.27
CA PRO A 132 -1.01 -8.60 -16.62
C PRO A 132 0.00 -9.74 -16.61
N ALA A 133 -0.17 -10.68 -17.54
CA ALA A 133 0.74 -11.82 -17.70
C ALA A 133 2.07 -11.34 -18.31
N GLY A 134 3.10 -11.19 -17.47
CA GLY A 134 4.48 -11.01 -17.92
C GLY A 134 5.36 -10.24 -16.95
N GLY A 135 6.12 -10.97 -16.12
CA GLY A 135 7.23 -10.42 -15.31
C GLY A 135 6.89 -10.10 -13.84
N PRO A 136 7.90 -9.64 -13.07
CA PRO A 136 7.73 -9.28 -11.66
C PRO A 136 6.77 -8.10 -11.47
N MET A 137 5.86 -8.21 -10.49
CA MET A 137 4.84 -7.20 -10.24
C MET A 137 4.75 -6.83 -8.77
N LEU A 138 4.85 -5.53 -8.46
CA LEU A 138 4.57 -5.04 -7.12
C LEU A 138 3.04 -5.02 -6.93
N VAL A 139 2.57 -5.66 -5.87
CA VAL A 139 1.13 -5.86 -5.62
C VAL A 139 0.70 -5.47 -4.21
N ALA A 140 -0.51 -4.96 -4.08
CA ALA A 140 -1.29 -4.94 -2.85
C ALA A 140 -2.68 -5.50 -3.15
N GLN A 141 -2.99 -6.63 -2.52
CA GLN A 141 -4.34 -7.17 -2.45
C GLN A 141 -5.04 -6.50 -1.28
N LEU A 142 -6.21 -5.94 -1.54
CA LEU A 142 -7.06 -5.26 -0.56
C LEU A 142 -8.36 -6.03 -0.44
N ASP A 143 -8.75 -6.37 0.78
CA ASP A 143 -10.13 -6.78 1.05
C ASP A 143 -11.08 -5.57 1.07
N THR A 144 -12.37 -5.82 1.27
CA THR A 144 -13.39 -4.75 1.31
C THR A 144 -13.13 -3.74 2.44
N GLY A 145 -12.73 -4.22 3.62
CA GLY A 145 -12.45 -3.36 4.77
C GLY A 145 -11.21 -2.49 4.55
N GLU A 146 -10.17 -3.06 3.94
CA GLU A 146 -8.96 -2.33 3.56
C GLU A 146 -9.22 -1.30 2.45
N PHE A 147 -10.07 -1.65 1.48
CA PHE A 147 -10.49 -0.72 0.44
C PHE A 147 -11.30 0.46 1.03
N ASP A 148 -12.21 0.19 1.97
CA ASP A 148 -12.96 1.23 2.67
C ASP A 148 -12.05 2.11 3.56
N ALA A 149 -11.06 1.50 4.23
CA ALA A 149 -10.05 2.25 4.96
C ALA A 149 -9.22 3.16 4.05
N LEU A 150 -8.85 2.68 2.86
CA LEU A 150 -8.18 3.49 1.84
C LEU A 150 -9.06 4.67 1.42
N ARG A 151 -10.35 4.44 1.13
CA ARG A 151 -11.30 5.52 0.82
C ARG A 151 -11.37 6.56 1.92
N ALA A 152 -11.40 6.12 3.18
CA ALA A 152 -11.39 7.02 4.33
C ALA A 152 -10.11 7.86 4.41
N VAL A 153 -8.94 7.29 4.10
CA VAL A 153 -7.66 8.04 4.05
C VAL A 153 -7.65 9.05 2.91
N LEU A 154 -8.08 8.67 1.70
CA LEU A 154 -8.14 9.57 0.53
C LEU A 154 -9.13 10.73 0.72
N GLY A 155 -10.21 10.49 1.49
CA GLY A 155 -11.24 11.49 1.81
C GLY A 155 -10.89 12.45 2.94
N ARG A 156 -9.81 12.21 3.71
CA ARG A 156 -9.39 13.12 4.79
C ARG A 156 -8.82 14.42 4.23
N ASN A 157 -9.27 15.54 4.77
CA ASN A 157 -8.71 16.84 4.45
C ASN A 157 -7.60 17.21 5.46
N LEU A 158 -6.34 17.11 5.02
CA LEU A 158 -5.20 17.63 5.77
C LEU A 158 -4.87 19.04 5.30
N ALA A 159 -4.48 19.91 6.23
CA ALA A 159 -4.15 21.31 5.94
C ALA A 159 -2.89 21.49 5.07
N ASP A 160 -1.98 20.51 5.06
CA ASP A 160 -0.74 20.55 4.30
C ASP A 160 -0.84 19.64 3.04
N PRO A 161 -0.77 20.23 1.82
CA PRO A 161 -0.80 19.51 0.56
C PRO A 161 0.27 18.42 0.43
N PHE A 162 1.48 18.70 0.89
CA PHE A 162 2.61 17.79 0.80
C PHE A 162 2.43 16.59 1.73
N LEU A 163 2.07 16.83 3.00
CA LEU A 163 1.80 15.74 3.96
C LEU A 163 0.62 14.87 3.51
N ARG A 164 -0.39 15.48 2.88
CA ARG A 164 -1.49 14.74 2.25
C ARG A 164 -0.97 13.82 1.15
N GLY A 165 -0.14 14.32 0.24
CA GLY A 165 0.46 13.52 -0.82
C GLY A 165 1.23 12.31 -0.28
N VAL A 166 2.07 12.51 0.74
CA VAL A 166 2.85 11.43 1.36
C VAL A 166 1.96 10.36 2.00
N GLN A 167 0.91 10.76 2.72
CA GLN A 167 -0.05 9.81 3.31
C GLN A 167 -0.77 8.97 2.26
N VAL A 168 -1.17 9.60 1.15
CA VAL A 168 -1.80 8.91 0.02
C VAL A 168 -0.84 7.87 -0.56
N LEU A 169 0.41 8.27 -0.85
CA LEU A 169 1.41 7.35 -1.39
C LEU A 169 1.69 6.17 -0.44
N LEU A 170 1.71 6.40 0.88
CA LEU A 170 1.87 5.33 1.87
C LEU A 170 0.66 4.39 1.93
N ALA A 171 -0.55 4.92 1.80
CA ALA A 171 -1.79 4.14 1.87
C ALA A 171 -1.95 3.19 0.68
N VAL A 172 -1.48 3.61 -0.50
CA VAL A 172 -1.61 2.87 -1.77
C VAL A 172 -0.34 2.13 -2.18
N ALA A 173 0.74 2.22 -1.39
CA ALA A 173 1.98 1.52 -1.68
C ALA A 173 1.77 -0.01 -1.71
N PRO A 174 2.26 -0.70 -2.75
CA PRO A 174 2.35 -2.15 -2.79
C PRO A 174 2.97 -2.77 -1.54
N ARG A 175 2.52 -3.99 -1.22
CA ARG A 175 2.88 -4.72 0.01
C ARG A 175 3.65 -6.01 -0.29
N GLY A 176 3.63 -6.48 -1.51
CA GLY A 176 4.29 -7.71 -1.94
C GLY A 176 4.80 -7.62 -3.37
N LEU A 177 5.37 -8.74 -3.82
CA LEU A 177 5.88 -8.93 -5.16
C LEU A 177 5.40 -10.30 -5.68
N ASP A 178 4.74 -10.29 -6.82
CA ASP A 178 4.28 -11.46 -7.56
C ASP A 178 5.16 -11.71 -8.78
N GLY A 179 5.07 -12.90 -9.37
CA GLY A 179 5.81 -13.27 -10.58
C GLY A 179 7.29 -13.61 -10.35
N VAL A 180 7.70 -13.88 -9.10
CA VAL A 180 9.07 -14.25 -8.72
C VAL A 180 9.09 -15.46 -7.77
N SER A 181 10.30 -15.96 -7.44
CA SER A 181 10.45 -17.03 -6.45
C SER A 181 9.92 -16.63 -5.06
N ALA A 182 9.40 -17.61 -4.30
CA ALA A 182 8.85 -17.37 -2.95
C ALA A 182 9.86 -16.71 -2.00
N GLY A 183 11.14 -17.09 -2.10
CA GLY A 183 12.21 -16.48 -1.30
C GLY A 183 12.46 -15.02 -1.64
N ALA A 184 12.44 -14.65 -2.93
CA ALA A 184 12.56 -13.25 -3.35
C ALA A 184 11.33 -12.43 -2.94
N ALA A 185 10.13 -12.97 -3.13
CA ALA A 185 8.88 -12.34 -2.72
C ALA A 185 8.84 -12.04 -1.20
N ALA A 186 9.31 -12.98 -0.37
CA ALA A 186 9.40 -12.78 1.08
C ALA A 186 10.37 -11.65 1.45
N ARG A 187 11.58 -11.64 0.88
CA ARG A 187 12.57 -10.57 1.14
C ARG A 187 12.06 -9.19 0.74
N VAL A 188 11.41 -9.08 -0.42
CA VAL A 188 10.84 -7.80 -0.89
C VAL A 188 9.69 -7.36 0.00
N ARG A 189 8.83 -8.28 0.44
CA ARG A 189 7.75 -8.00 1.39
C ARG A 189 8.27 -7.44 2.72
N ASP A 190 9.30 -8.07 3.28
CA ASP A 190 9.92 -7.64 4.53
C ASP A 190 10.57 -6.26 4.38
N ALA A 191 11.28 -6.03 3.27
CA ALA A 191 11.89 -4.74 2.97
C ALA A 191 10.84 -3.63 2.74
N LEU A 192 9.75 -3.93 2.03
CA LEU A 192 8.61 -3.01 1.87
C LEU A 192 7.95 -2.70 3.22
N ALA A 193 7.82 -3.67 4.12
CA ALA A 193 7.29 -3.45 5.46
C ALA A 193 8.21 -2.53 6.28
N ALA A 194 9.51 -2.82 6.32
CA ALA A 194 10.50 -1.99 7.01
C ALA A 194 10.50 -0.56 6.48
N TYR A 195 10.47 -0.39 5.15
CA TYR A 195 10.42 0.92 4.52
C TYR A 195 9.16 1.71 4.87
N ARG A 196 7.97 1.09 4.82
CA ARG A 196 6.71 1.74 5.21
C ARG A 196 6.71 2.17 6.68
N VAL A 197 7.25 1.35 7.58
CA VAL A 197 7.39 1.70 9.01
C VAL A 197 8.31 2.91 9.17
N ALA A 198 9.47 2.90 8.53
CA ALA A 198 10.42 4.02 8.58
C ALA A 198 9.81 5.31 8.00
N ALA A 199 9.09 5.21 6.88
CA ALA A 199 8.43 6.34 6.24
C ALA A 199 7.25 6.88 7.08
N GLY A 200 6.48 6.00 7.72
CA GLY A 200 5.44 6.40 8.67
C GLY A 200 6.02 7.12 9.89
N ALA A 201 7.11 6.62 10.46
CA ALA A 201 7.80 7.25 11.59
C ALA A 201 8.39 8.62 11.19
N TRP A 202 8.97 8.72 10.00
CA TRP A 202 9.41 9.98 9.40
C TRP A 202 8.24 10.95 9.30
N LEU A 203 7.14 10.56 8.66
CA LEU A 203 5.95 11.39 8.49
C LEU A 203 5.39 11.91 9.83
N MET A 204 5.33 11.06 10.87
CA MET A 204 4.87 11.46 12.20
C MET A 204 5.74 12.55 12.84
N ARG A 205 7.05 12.54 12.59
CA ARG A 205 7.93 13.63 13.06
C ARG A 205 7.63 14.96 12.37
N VAL A 206 7.20 14.91 11.12
CA VAL A 206 6.86 16.10 10.32
C VAL A 206 5.47 16.65 10.69
N THR A 207 4.49 15.79 10.98
CA THR A 207 3.10 16.19 11.26
C THR A 207 2.90 16.80 12.65
N VAL A 208 3.70 16.41 13.64
CA VAL A 208 3.55 16.87 15.04
C VAL A 208 4.22 18.23 15.29
N ARG A 209 5.17 18.66 14.44
CA ARG A 209 5.90 19.94 14.60
C ARG A 209 5.30 21.02 13.71
N ARG A 210 4.25 21.67 14.21
CA ARG A 210 3.32 22.60 13.54
C ARG A 210 3.86 23.97 13.07
N ALA A 211 5.16 24.12 12.89
CA ALA A 211 5.73 25.18 12.09
C ALA A 211 6.95 24.60 11.40
N VAL A 212 7.02 24.65 10.07
CA VAL A 212 8.18 24.22 9.30
C VAL A 212 9.34 25.18 9.63
N ASP A 213 9.97 24.97 10.78
CA ASP A 213 11.32 25.46 11.03
C ASP A 213 12.19 24.76 9.98
N ARG A 214 12.83 25.56 9.11
CA ARG A 214 13.64 25.07 7.98
C ARG A 214 14.75 24.11 8.42
N ARG A 215 15.15 24.12 9.71
CA ARG A 215 16.08 23.14 10.28
C ARG A 215 15.52 21.72 10.36
N TYR A 216 14.21 21.55 10.22
CA TYR A 216 13.50 20.28 10.22
C TYR A 216 12.70 20.08 8.94
N ASP A 217 13.10 20.74 7.85
CA ASP A 217 12.47 20.53 6.54
C ASP A 217 12.64 19.05 6.16
N PRO A 218 11.53 18.31 6.02
CA PRO A 218 11.56 16.86 5.82
C PRO A 218 12.19 16.45 4.49
N LEU A 219 12.32 17.38 3.53
CA LEU A 219 12.97 17.15 2.25
C LEU A 219 14.49 17.23 2.35
N THR A 220 15.01 17.96 3.34
CA THR A 220 16.44 18.25 3.47
C THR A 220 17.07 17.67 4.73
N THR A 221 16.26 17.28 5.71
CA THR A 221 16.71 16.67 6.96
C THR A 221 17.07 15.20 6.76
N ASP A 222 18.22 14.78 7.29
CA ASP A 222 18.67 13.40 7.22
C ASP A 222 17.82 12.47 8.11
N ASP A 223 17.38 11.37 7.51
CA ASP A 223 16.73 10.27 8.21
C ASP A 223 17.43 8.95 7.92
N ALA A 224 18.38 8.57 8.78
CA ALA A 224 19.23 7.41 8.55
C ALA A 224 18.44 6.09 8.48
N ALA A 225 17.37 5.96 9.28
CA ALA A 225 16.54 4.76 9.29
C ALA A 225 15.74 4.62 7.99
N LEU A 226 15.11 5.72 7.53
CA LEU A 226 14.39 5.74 6.25
C LEU A 226 15.32 5.47 5.07
N HIS A 227 16.51 6.06 5.07
CA HIS A 227 17.47 5.88 3.98
C HIS A 227 18.06 4.46 3.96
N ALA A 228 18.40 3.89 5.12
CA ALA A 228 18.83 2.50 5.22
C ALA A 228 17.76 1.54 4.71
N ALA A 229 16.52 1.68 5.19
CA ALA A 229 15.40 0.86 4.72
C ALA A 229 15.14 1.00 3.22
N GLY A 230 15.30 2.21 2.66
CA GLY A 230 15.20 2.45 1.23
C GLY A 230 16.29 1.74 0.42
N ARG A 231 17.54 1.73 0.90
CA ARG A 231 18.63 0.98 0.25
C ARG A 231 18.40 -0.53 0.30
N ASP A 232 17.96 -1.04 1.45
CA ASP A 232 17.66 -2.46 1.62
C ASP A 232 16.51 -2.90 0.70
N LEU A 233 15.47 -2.06 0.55
CA LEU A 233 14.40 -2.29 -0.41
C LEU A 233 14.91 -2.31 -1.85
N VAL A 234 15.71 -1.33 -2.27
CA VAL A 234 16.29 -1.33 -3.62
C VAL A 234 17.15 -2.56 -3.87
N ALA A 235 17.95 -3.00 -2.90
CA ALA A 235 18.75 -4.21 -3.00
C ALA A 235 17.88 -5.46 -3.17
N ALA A 236 16.82 -5.60 -2.37
CA ALA A 236 15.87 -6.71 -2.48
C ALA A 236 15.15 -6.72 -3.83
N LEU A 237 14.72 -5.55 -4.34
CA LEU A 237 14.10 -5.43 -5.66
C LEU A 237 15.08 -5.82 -6.76
N ARG A 238 16.35 -5.38 -6.68
CA ARG A 238 17.40 -5.70 -7.65
C ARG A 238 17.67 -7.20 -7.73
N GLU A 239 17.75 -7.87 -6.59
CA GLU A 239 17.87 -9.33 -6.55
C GLU A 239 16.67 -10.03 -7.16
N ALA A 240 15.46 -9.52 -6.92
CA ALA A 240 14.23 -10.16 -7.38
C ALA A 240 14.00 -10.01 -8.89
N VAL A 241 14.52 -8.94 -9.51
CA VAL A 241 14.43 -8.71 -10.97
C VAL A 241 15.69 -9.11 -11.74
N ALA A 242 16.70 -9.63 -11.05
CA ALA A 242 17.89 -10.16 -11.71
C ALA A 242 17.51 -11.40 -12.54
N PRO A 243 17.99 -11.51 -13.80
CA PRO A 243 17.69 -12.63 -14.69
C PRO A 243 18.27 -13.96 -14.19
#